data_AF-X0ZW51-F1
#
_entry.id   AF-X0ZW51-F1
#
_cell.length_a   1.000
_cell.length_b   1.000
_cell.length_c   1.000
_cell.angle_alpha   90.00
_cell.angle_beta   90.00
_cell.angle_gamma   90.00
#
_symmetry.space_group_name_H-M   'P 1'
#
loop_
_entity.id
_entity.type
_entity.pdbx_description
1 polymer ?
#
loop_
_entity_poly.entity_id
_entity_poly.type
_entity_poly.pdbx_seq_one_letter_code
_entity_poly.pdbx_strand_id
1 'polypeptide(L)'
;PHIYLITGMIFTYMLYMVGLIHILAFFTGVLVACLSDAAAALIGRKYGKHKVIVRSKDTKSLEGFLAGMIVAYIIGIIIIGPIYAIIGVVIFFITDYYPIYTADNVLNPILIPIGIQLFILLLVPLGLPVGWFP
;
A
#
# COMPACT_ATOMS: atom_id res chain seq x y z
N PRO A 1 4.94 -16.07 5.74
CA PRO A 1 4.97 -14.62 5.40
C PRO A 1 5.34 -14.34 3.94
N HIS A 2 6.53 -14.73 3.43
CA HIS A 2 6.94 -14.39 2.06
C HIS A 2 6.08 -15.02 0.95
N ILE A 3 5.61 -16.26 1.16
CA ILE A 3 4.70 -16.92 0.21
C ILE A 3 3.42 -16.11 0.01
N TYR A 4 2.84 -15.59 1.10
CA TYR A 4 1.63 -14.76 1.08
C TYR A 4 1.80 -13.48 0.27
N LEU A 5 2.94 -12.80 0.46
CA LEU A 5 3.30 -11.61 -0.32
C LEU A 5 3.42 -11.94 -1.81
N ILE A 6 4.16 -13.00 -2.14
CA ILE A 6 4.35 -13.43 -3.53
C ILE A 6 3.01 -13.82 -4.17
N THR A 7 2.16 -14.55 -3.46
CA THR A 7 0.82 -14.91 -3.96
C THR A 7 -0.02 -13.68 -4.26
N GLY A 8 -0.03 -12.68 -3.37
CA GLY A 8 -0.76 -11.44 -3.61
C GLY A 8 -0.20 -10.64 -4.78
N MET A 9 1.13 -10.59 -4.95
CA MET A 9 1.77 -9.94 -6.09
C MET A 9 1.43 -10.64 -7.41
N ILE A 10 1.49 -11.98 -7.45
CA ILE A 10 1.13 -12.76 -8.64
C ILE A 10 -0.34 -12.53 -9.01
N PHE A 11 -1.24 -12.58 -8.02
CA PHE A 11 -2.66 -12.35 -8.25
C PHE A 11 -2.92 -10.98 -8.89
N THR A 12 -2.36 -9.91 -8.32
CA THR A 12 -2.51 -8.56 -8.88
C THR A 12 -1.84 -8.43 -10.25
N TYR A 13 -0.70 -9.08 -10.47
CA TYR A 13 -0.07 -9.10 -11.78
C TYR A 13 -0.96 -9.77 -12.83
N MET A 14 -1.65 -10.86 -12.48
CA MET A 14 -2.64 -11.49 -13.38
C MET A 14 -3.79 -10.53 -13.72
N LEU A 15 -4.25 -9.72 -12.76
CA LEU A 15 -5.28 -8.69 -13.04
C LEU A 15 -4.76 -7.60 -13.99
N TYR A 16 -3.49 -7.20 -13.87
CA TYR A 16 -2.85 -6.33 -14.86
C TYR A 16 -2.81 -6.99 -16.25
N MET A 17 -2.41 -8.26 -16.34
CA MET A 17 -2.32 -8.98 -17.62
C MET A 17 -3.67 -9.12 -18.34
N VAL A 18 -4.78 -9.19 -17.58
CA VAL A 18 -6.15 -9.20 -18.13
C VAL A 18 -6.66 -7.78 -18.45
N GLY A 19 -5.88 -6.74 -18.16
CA GLY A 19 -6.22 -5.34 -18.45
C GLY A 19 -7.11 -4.67 -17.40
N LEU A 20 -7.30 -5.30 -16.24
CA LEU A 20 -8.16 -4.76 -15.17
C LEU A 20 -7.45 -3.75 -14.28
N ILE A 21 -6.12 -3.85 -14.14
CA ILE A 21 -5.30 -2.97 -13.28
C ILE A 21 -4.29 -2.22 -14.14
N HIS A 22 -4.14 -0.93 -13.89
CA HIS A 22 -3.11 -0.10 -14.50
C HIS A 22 -1.71 -0.50 -14.02
N ILE A 23 -0.73 -0.53 -14.92
CA ILE A 23 0.64 -0.98 -14.59
C ILE A 23 1.28 -0.16 -13.46
N LEU A 24 1.04 1.15 -13.42
CA LEU A 24 1.54 2.02 -12.36
C LEU A 24 0.89 1.71 -11.01
N ALA A 25 -0.41 1.38 -10.99
CA ALA A 25 -1.09 0.98 -9.75
C ALA A 25 -0.54 -0.34 -9.20
N PHE A 26 -0.24 -1.29 -10.08
CA PHE A 26 0.44 -2.54 -9.72
C PHE A 26 1.82 -2.27 -9.08
N PHE A 27 2.70 -1.54 -9.76
CA PHE A 27 4.03 -1.24 -9.23
C PHE A 27 3.99 -0.47 -7.92
N THR A 28 3.10 0.52 -7.79
CA THR A 28 2.93 1.24 -6.53
C THR A 28 2.52 0.30 -5.41
N GLY A 29 1.50 -0.54 -5.58
CA GLY A 29 1.08 -1.42 -4.49
C GLY A 29 2.10 -2.47 -4.10
N VAL A 30 2.87 -3.02 -5.05
CA VAL A 30 3.98 -3.93 -4.75
C VAL A 30 5.06 -3.24 -3.92
N LEU A 31 5.49 -2.06 -4.36
CA LEU A 31 6.54 -1.30 -3.69
C LEU A 31 6.10 -0.83 -2.29
N VAL A 32 4.86 -0.36 -2.16
CA VAL A 32 4.29 0.01 -0.85
C VAL A 32 4.20 -1.20 0.06
N ALA A 33 3.69 -2.34 -0.44
CA ALA A 33 3.60 -3.57 0.35
C ALA A 33 4.96 -4.04 0.89
N CYS A 34 6.04 -3.85 0.13
CA CYS A 34 7.38 -4.26 0.55
C CYS A 34 8.10 -3.20 1.40
N LEU A 35 8.22 -1.98 0.87
CA LEU A 35 9.09 -0.94 1.44
C LEU A 35 8.43 -0.21 2.59
N SER A 36 7.12 0.08 2.51
CA SER A 36 6.42 0.76 3.59
C SER A 36 6.24 -0.14 4.82
N ASP A 37 5.96 -1.43 4.59
CA ASP A 37 5.90 -2.42 5.68
C ASP A 37 7.28 -2.59 6.34
N ALA A 38 8.34 -2.72 5.54
CA ALA A 38 9.71 -2.77 6.06
C ALA A 38 10.08 -1.51 6.85
N ALA A 39 9.73 -0.32 6.35
CA ALA A 39 9.99 0.94 7.03
C ALA A 39 9.22 1.03 8.36
N ALA A 40 7.94 0.65 8.38
CA ALA A 40 7.12 0.62 9.58
C ALA A 40 7.70 -0.31 10.64
N ALA A 41 8.15 -1.51 10.24
CA ALA A 41 8.79 -2.47 11.13
C ALA A 41 10.15 -1.99 11.66
N LEU A 42 11.03 -1.47 10.79
CA LEU A 42 12.36 -1.01 11.17
C LEU A 42 12.29 0.19 12.13
N ILE A 43 11.53 1.22 11.77
CA ILE A 43 11.37 2.41 12.59
C ILE A 43 10.61 2.08 13.88
N GLY A 44 9.56 1.25 13.80
CA GLY A 44 8.79 0.88 14.98
C GLY A 44 9.55 0.05 15.99
N ARG A 45 10.49 -0.80 15.54
CA ARG A 45 11.39 -1.56 16.43
C ARG A 45 12.49 -0.68 17.02
N LYS A 46 13.11 0.21 16.23
CA LYS A 46 14.27 1.00 16.66
C LYS A 46 13.90 2.27 17.42
N TYR A 47 12.81 2.94 17.04
CA TYR A 47 12.43 4.26 17.53
C TYR A 47 11.00 4.31 18.09
N GLY A 48 10.23 3.22 18.03
CA GLY A 48 8.82 3.22 18.43
C GLY A 48 8.64 3.32 19.94
N LYS A 49 8.35 4.53 20.45
CA LYS A 49 8.12 4.80 21.87
C LYS A 49 6.63 4.70 22.22
N HIS A 50 5.75 5.14 21.32
CA HIS A 50 4.31 5.17 21.56
C HIS A 50 3.64 3.92 21.00
N LYS A 51 3.36 2.94 21.87
CA LYS A 51 2.74 1.67 21.48
C LYS A 51 1.22 1.79 21.41
N VAL A 52 0.64 1.12 20.41
CA VAL A 52 -0.79 0.99 20.18
C VAL A 52 -1.10 -0.50 20.01
N ILE A 53 -2.14 -0.96 20.70
CA ILE A 53 -2.67 -2.31 20.52
C ILE A 53 -3.56 -2.28 19.29
N VAL A 54 -3.13 -2.96 18.23
CA VAL A 54 -3.91 -3.07 16.99
C VAL A 54 -4.97 -4.15 17.12
N ARG A 55 -5.88 -4.23 16.15
CA ARG A 55 -7.01 -5.16 16.21
C ARG A 55 -6.59 -6.65 16.27
N SER A 56 -5.42 -7.01 15.76
CA SER A 56 -4.85 -8.36 15.89
C SER A 56 -4.45 -8.73 17.33
N LYS A 57 -4.49 -7.77 18.27
CA LYS A 57 -3.89 -7.82 19.61
C LYS A 57 -2.36 -7.73 19.62
N ASP A 58 -1.73 -7.48 18.47
CA ASP A 58 -0.31 -7.14 18.42
C ASP A 58 -0.06 -5.71 18.91
N THR A 59 1.20 -5.45 19.30
CA THR A 59 1.64 -4.10 19.65
C THR A 59 2.44 -3.50 18.51
N LYS A 60 1.89 -2.46 17.88
CA LYS A 60 2.60 -1.62 16.90
C LYS A 60 2.93 -0.27 17.52
N SER A 61 3.79 0.51 16.90
CA SER A 61 4.14 1.87 17.36
C SER A 61 3.63 2.93 16.40
N LEU A 62 3.17 4.07 16.92
CA LEU A 62 2.75 5.22 16.11
C LEU A 62 3.85 5.70 15.18
N GLU A 63 5.10 5.70 15.63
CA GLU A 63 6.25 6.12 14.83
C GLU A 63 6.49 5.17 13.64
N GLY A 64 6.23 3.87 13.84
CA GLY A 64 6.26 2.86 12.78
C GLY A 64 5.17 3.11 11.74
N PHE A 65 3.92 3.31 12.17
CA PHE A 65 2.81 3.66 11.27
C PHE A 65 3.11 4.91 10.45
N LEU A 66 3.59 5.97 11.11
CA LEU A 66 3.92 7.21 10.45
C LEU A 66 5.03 7.03 9.41
N ALA A 67 6.09 6.27 9.75
CA ALA A 67 7.16 5.97 8.82
C ALA A 67 6.66 5.19 7.59
N GLY A 68 5.83 4.17 7.79
CA GLY A 68 5.23 3.40 6.69
C GLY A 68 4.36 4.27 5.79
N MET A 69 3.51 5.13 6.37
CA MET A 69 2.68 6.07 5.62
C MET A 69 3.50 7.09 4.82
N ILE A 70 4.57 7.64 5.41
CA ILE A 70 5.47 8.57 4.70
C ILE A 70 6.13 7.89 3.51
N VAL A 71 6.66 6.67 3.70
CA VAL A 71 7.27 5.90 2.61
C VAL A 71 6.23 5.54 1.54
N ALA A 72 5.01 5.17 1.94
CA ALA A 72 3.93 4.87 1.01
C ALA A 72 3.56 6.10 0.16
N TYR A 73 3.51 7.28 0.78
CA TYR A 73 3.26 8.53 0.09
C TYR A 73 4.37 8.89 -0.88
N ILE A 74 5.64 8.75 -0.47
CA ILE A 74 6.81 9.00 -1.33
C ILE A 74 6.81 8.07 -2.55
N ILE A 75 6.49 6.79 -2.37
CA ILE A 75 6.39 5.85 -3.49
C ILE A 75 5.23 6.25 -4.43
N GLY A 76 4.05 6.52 -3.85
CA GLY A 76 2.88 6.89 -4.62
C GLY A 76 3.07 8.19 -5.41
N ILE A 77 3.62 9.22 -4.78
CA ILE A 77 3.81 10.52 -5.42
C ILE A 77 4.79 10.41 -6.60
N ILE A 78 5.83 9.58 -6.50
CA ILE A 78 6.81 9.39 -7.58
C ILE A 78 6.17 8.63 -8.77
N ILE A 79 5.32 7.63 -8.51
CA ILE A 79 4.86 6.70 -9.55
C ILE A 79 3.50 7.08 -10.15
N ILE A 80 2.50 7.34 -9.31
CA ILE A 80 1.10 7.54 -9.73
C ILE A 80 0.60 8.98 -9.51
N GLY A 81 1.41 9.84 -8.89
CA GLY A 81 1.05 11.23 -8.63
C GLY A 81 0.30 11.43 -7.31
N PRO A 82 0.10 12.70 -6.89
CA PRO A 82 -0.25 13.05 -5.51
C PRO A 82 -1.64 12.58 -5.09
N ILE A 83 -2.64 12.64 -5.98
CA ILE A 83 -4.04 12.29 -5.64
C ILE A 83 -4.15 10.80 -5.33
N TYR A 84 -3.64 9.95 -6.22
CA TYR A 84 -3.70 8.50 -6.05
C TYR A 84 -2.72 8.00 -4.96
N ALA A 85 -1.62 8.72 -4.71
CA ALA A 85 -0.71 8.43 -3.60
C ALA A 85 -1.43 8.47 -2.25
N ILE A 86 -2.32 9.46 -2.03
CA ILE A 86 -3.12 9.55 -0.79
C ILE A 86 -4.01 8.31 -0.64
N ILE A 87 -4.63 7.85 -1.72
CA ILE A 87 -5.45 6.62 -1.70
C ILE A 87 -4.60 5.41 -1.28
N GLY A 88 -3.42 5.26 -1.86
CA GLY A 88 -2.49 4.19 -1.50
C GLY A 88 -2.08 4.23 -0.02
N VAL A 89 -1.81 5.42 0.52
CA VAL A 89 -1.46 5.63 1.94
C VAL A 89 -2.63 5.25 2.85
N VAL A 90 -3.85 5.67 2.52
CA VAL A 90 -5.04 5.36 3.33
C VAL A 90 -5.29 3.86 3.38
N ILE A 91 -5.18 3.17 2.24
CA ILE A 91 -5.37 1.71 2.19
C ILE A 91 -4.26 1.00 2.96
N PHE A 92 -3.00 1.40 2.78
CA PHE A 92 -1.87 0.87 3.55
C PHE A 92 -2.09 1.05 5.05
N PHE A 93 -2.50 2.25 5.50
CA PHE A 93 -2.77 2.50 6.91
C PHE A 93 -3.89 1.61 7.46
N ILE A 94 -5.00 1.48 6.73
CA ILE A 94 -6.13 0.62 7.13
C ILE A 94 -5.67 -0.84 7.26
N THR A 95 -4.96 -1.35 6.24
CA THR A 95 -4.49 -2.74 6.22
C THR A 95 -3.43 -3.02 7.28
N ASP A 96 -2.56 -2.05 7.57
CA ASP A 96 -1.53 -2.13 8.60
C ASP A 96 -2.10 -2.02 10.03
N TYR A 97 -3.20 -1.29 10.21
CA TYR A 97 -3.89 -1.11 11.51
C TYR A 97 -4.89 -2.24 11.84
N TYR A 98 -5.53 -2.83 10.83
CA TYR A 98 -6.53 -3.89 10.97
C TYR A 98 -6.03 -5.31 10.65
N PRO A 99 -4.75 -5.71 10.85
CA PRO A 99 -4.34 -7.04 10.44
C PRO A 99 -5.15 -8.10 11.19
N ILE A 100 -5.61 -9.09 10.46
CA ILE A 100 -5.88 -10.44 10.98
C ILE A 100 -4.57 -11.20 10.70
N TYR A 101 -4.09 -12.05 11.61
CA TYR A 101 -2.75 -12.68 11.52
C TYR A 101 -2.30 -13.01 10.08
N THR A 102 -1.13 -12.48 9.68
CA THR A 102 -0.50 -12.65 8.34
C THR A 102 -1.27 -12.12 7.12
N ALA A 103 -2.42 -11.47 7.33
CA ALA A 103 -3.25 -10.98 6.24
C ALA A 103 -2.66 -9.75 5.55
N ASP A 104 -1.92 -8.88 6.24
CA ASP A 104 -1.26 -7.70 5.66
C ASP A 104 -0.37 -8.04 4.46
N ASN A 105 0.39 -9.13 4.56
CA ASN A 105 1.28 -9.60 3.51
C ASN A 105 0.52 -10.09 2.26
N VAL A 106 -0.70 -10.63 2.39
CA VAL A 106 -1.54 -10.97 1.22
C VAL A 106 -2.32 -9.74 0.74
N LEU A 107 -2.88 -8.98 1.67
CA LEU A 107 -3.86 -7.93 1.39
C LEU A 107 -3.22 -6.69 0.81
N ASN A 108 -2.05 -6.25 1.28
CA ASN A 108 -1.39 -5.05 0.77
C ASN A 108 -1.13 -5.09 -0.75
N PRO A 109 -0.47 -6.14 -1.29
CA PRO A 109 -0.22 -6.21 -2.73
C PRO A 109 -1.50 -6.38 -3.58
N ILE A 110 -2.67 -6.63 -2.97
CA ILE A 110 -3.96 -6.79 -3.66
C ILE A 110 -4.82 -5.53 -3.52
N LEU A 111 -5.11 -5.11 -2.28
CA LEU A 111 -6.02 -4.02 -1.96
C LEU A 111 -5.47 -2.66 -2.38
N ILE A 112 -4.15 -2.43 -2.28
CA ILE A 112 -3.57 -1.15 -2.65
C ILE A 112 -3.71 -0.92 -4.17
N PRO A 113 -3.27 -1.83 -5.07
CA PRO A 113 -3.48 -1.68 -6.51
C PRO A 113 -4.96 -1.62 -6.91
N ILE A 114 -5.82 -2.47 -6.34
CA ILE A 114 -7.25 -2.45 -6.64
C ILE A 114 -7.89 -1.14 -6.22
N GLY A 115 -7.59 -0.65 -5.02
CA GLY A 115 -8.14 0.61 -4.54
C GLY A 115 -7.65 1.80 -5.38
N ILE A 116 -6.36 1.85 -5.74
CA ILE A 116 -5.86 2.86 -6.67
C ILE A 116 -6.59 2.75 -8.03
N GLN A 117 -6.76 1.54 -8.56
CA GLN A 117 -7.43 1.31 -9.83
C GLN A 117 -8.88 1.79 -9.84
N LEU A 118 -9.63 1.57 -8.75
CA LEU A 118 -11.01 2.07 -8.63
C LEU A 118 -11.05 3.60 -8.74
N PHE A 119 -10.10 4.30 -8.11
CA PHE A 119 -10.02 5.74 -8.23
C PHE A 119 -9.52 6.20 -9.60
N ILE A 120 -8.63 5.46 -10.26
CA ILE A 120 -8.24 5.72 -11.65
C ILE A 120 -9.48 5.68 -12.57
N LEU A 121 -10.32 4.66 -12.45
CA LEU A 121 -11.55 4.54 -13.23
C LEU A 121 -12.53 5.70 -13.01
N LEU A 122 -12.56 6.27 -11.81
CA LEU A 122 -13.44 7.38 -11.46
C LEU A 122 -12.88 8.75 -11.86
N LEU A 123 -11.57 8.94 -11.74
CA LEU A 123 -10.92 10.25 -11.83
C LEU A 123 -10.32 10.55 -13.21
N VAL A 124 -9.86 9.53 -13.95
CA VAL A 124 -9.35 9.72 -15.31
C VAL A 124 -10.42 10.30 -16.26
N PRO A 125 -11.68 9.84 -16.26
CA PRO A 125 -12.74 10.46 -17.07
C PRO A 125 -13.01 11.93 -16.73
N LEU A 126 -12.62 12.37 -15.54
CA LEU A 126 -12.74 13.76 -15.08
C LEU A 126 -11.50 14.61 -15.44
N GLY A 127 -10.54 14.05 -16.19
CA GLY A 127 -9.36 14.75 -16.68
C GLY A 127 -8.13 14.69 -15.75
N LEU A 128 -8.15 13.83 -14.72
CA LEU A 128 -6.98 13.66 -13.83
C LEU A 128 -6.00 12.61 -14.39
N PRO A 129 -4.75 12.99 -14.73
CA PRO A 129 -3.77 12.08 -15.31
C PRO A 129 -3.29 11.04 -14.28
N VAL A 130 -2.94 9.85 -14.74
CA VAL A 130 -2.29 8.83 -13.91
C VAL A 130 -0.78 9.02 -13.99
N GLY A 131 -0.15 9.44 -12.89
CA GLY A 131 1.26 9.82 -12.88
C GLY A 131 1.49 11.28 -13.24
N TRP A 132 2.73 11.60 -13.63
CA TRP A 132 3.16 12.98 -13.91
C TRP A 132 3.02 13.38 -15.38
N PHE A 133 2.84 12.41 -16.26
CA PHE A 133 2.72 12.63 -17.69
C PHE A 133 1.27 12.36 -18.10
N PRO A 134 0.67 13.25 -18.93
CA PRO A 134 -0.68 13.07 -19.45
C PRO A 134 -0.78 11.91 -20.44
#